data_AF-A0A975BB50-F1
#
_entry.id   AF-A0A975BB50-F1
#
_cell.length_a   1.000
_cell.length_b   1.000
_cell.length_c   1.000
_cell.angle_alpha   90.00
_cell.angle_beta   90.00
_cell.angle_gamma   90.00
#
_symmetry.space_group_name_H-M   'P 1'
#
loop_
_entity.id
_entity.type
_entity.pdbx_description
1 polymer ?
#
loop_
_entity_poly.entity_id
_entity_poly.type
_entity_poly.pdbx_seq_one_letter_code
_entity_poly.pdbx_strand_id
1 'polypeptide(L)'
;MSLIEHIEREDWKDILRNNFEYALYVMKNDRHRHISSSADDLRSWLAYGGVNHVKKQFNRQMKRCRCTEEKISEVNNFFDQLAQENRSRILDLTAESILPETKQEWFSTYGLSETDVEDIFMRMLKGERPFEDWMYSHGYSNKEIQEIYNVVDNFLLKTGIIVPPESSLLH
;
A
#
# COMPACT_ATOMS: atom_id res chain seq x y z
N MET A 1 7.73 -25.52 4.11
CA MET A 1 8.09 -24.96 2.81
C MET A 1 7.71 -23.50 2.86
N SER A 2 8.63 -22.60 2.57
CA SER A 2 8.36 -21.16 2.50
C SER A 2 7.72 -20.81 1.16
N LEU A 3 7.02 -19.68 1.07
CA LEU A 3 6.27 -19.31 -0.14
C LEU A 3 7.19 -19.21 -1.39
N ILE A 4 8.44 -18.77 -1.21
CA ILE A 4 9.43 -18.62 -2.29
C ILE A 4 9.89 -19.96 -2.88
N GLU A 5 9.96 -21.03 -2.08
CA GLU A 5 10.40 -22.35 -2.52
C GLU A 5 9.46 -22.97 -3.57
N HIS A 6 8.24 -22.46 -3.70
CA HIS A 6 7.29 -22.92 -4.70
C HIS A 6 7.55 -22.31 -6.09
N ILE A 7 8.19 -21.14 -6.18
CA ILE A 7 8.43 -20.43 -7.45
C ILE A 7 9.38 -21.18 -8.39
N GLU A 8 10.24 -22.02 -7.83
CA GLU A 8 11.19 -22.83 -8.58
C GLU A 8 10.55 -24.06 -9.24
N ARG A 9 9.26 -24.33 -8.96
CA ARG A 9 8.51 -25.46 -9.51
C ARG A 9 7.64 -25.05 -10.68
N GLU A 10 7.32 -25.99 -11.58
CA GLU A 10 6.46 -25.73 -12.73
C GLU A 10 5.01 -25.40 -12.33
N ASP A 11 4.54 -25.93 -11.19
CA ASP A 11 3.17 -25.81 -10.67
C ASP A 11 2.97 -24.61 -9.72
N TRP A 12 3.92 -23.67 -9.68
CA TRP A 12 3.94 -22.56 -8.73
C TRP A 12 2.66 -21.69 -8.72
N LYS A 13 1.97 -21.55 -9.87
CA LYS A 13 0.73 -20.76 -9.98
C LYS A 13 -0.40 -21.34 -9.16
N ASP A 14 -0.61 -22.65 -9.25
CA ASP A 14 -1.69 -23.34 -8.53
C ASP A 14 -1.41 -23.33 -7.02
N ILE A 15 -0.15 -23.51 -6.64
CA ILE A 15 0.25 -23.44 -5.23
C ILE A 15 0.03 -22.03 -4.68
N LEU A 16 0.46 -20.98 -5.38
CA LEU A 16 0.25 -19.60 -4.94
C LEU A 16 -1.23 -19.26 -4.82
N ARG A 17 -2.04 -19.62 -5.83
CA ARG A 17 -3.49 -19.43 -5.82
C ARG A 17 -4.13 -20.07 -4.59
N ASN A 18 -3.86 -21.35 -4.36
CA ASN A 18 -4.41 -22.09 -3.23
C ASN A 18 -4.02 -21.48 -1.88
N ASN A 19 -2.75 -21.08 -1.71
CA ASN A 19 -2.32 -20.45 -0.46
C ASN A 19 -2.91 -19.05 -0.29
N PHE A 20 -3.08 -18.27 -1.37
CA PHE A 20 -3.68 -16.95 -1.32
C PHE A 20 -5.16 -17.00 -0.93
N GLU A 21 -5.94 -17.85 -1.60
CA GLU A 21 -7.35 -18.05 -1.28
C GLU A 21 -7.54 -18.61 0.13
N TYR A 22 -6.68 -19.54 0.54
CA TYR A 22 -6.72 -20.10 1.89
C TYR A 22 -6.36 -19.06 2.96
N ALA A 23 -5.38 -18.18 2.70
CA ALA A 23 -5.04 -17.09 3.60
C ALA A 23 -6.24 -16.14 3.80
N LEU A 24 -6.92 -15.73 2.72
CA LEU A 24 -8.13 -14.89 2.81
C LEU A 24 -9.25 -15.60 3.60
N TYR A 25 -9.48 -16.88 3.31
CA TYR A 25 -10.48 -17.69 4.02
C TYR A 25 -10.20 -17.74 5.53
N VAL A 26 -8.94 -18.00 5.92
CA VAL A 26 -8.52 -18.08 7.32
C VAL A 26 -8.62 -16.71 7.99
N MET A 27 -8.25 -15.62 7.31
CA MET A 27 -8.38 -14.27 7.84
C MET A 27 -9.82 -13.90 8.17
N LYS A 28 -10.80 -14.37 7.38
CA LYS A 28 -12.23 -14.14 7.61
C LYS A 28 -12.81 -15.01 8.73
N ASN A 29 -12.42 -16.29 8.77
CA ASN A 29 -13.14 -17.29 9.59
C ASN A 29 -12.41 -17.69 10.87
N ASP A 30 -11.08 -17.66 10.90
CA ASP A 30 -10.27 -18.09 12.04
C ASP A 30 -8.84 -17.50 11.97
N ARG A 31 -8.73 -16.20 12.29
CA ARG A 31 -7.51 -15.41 12.06
C ARG A 31 -6.26 -15.99 12.73
N HIS A 32 -6.42 -16.69 13.85
CA HIS A 32 -5.32 -17.22 14.66
C HIS A 32 -5.01 -18.69 14.39
N ARG A 33 -5.71 -19.32 13.44
CA ARG A 33 -5.47 -20.72 13.07
C ARG A 33 -4.00 -20.96 12.71
N HIS A 34 -3.47 -22.09 13.15
CA HIS A 34 -2.20 -22.59 12.65
C HIS A 34 -2.35 -23.10 11.20
N ILE A 35 -1.54 -22.56 10.29
CA ILE A 35 -1.57 -22.87 8.86
C ILE A 35 -0.15 -23.16 8.34
N SER A 36 -0.03 -23.56 7.07
CA SER A 36 1.27 -23.77 6.44
C SER A 36 2.10 -22.48 6.44
N SER A 37 3.42 -22.58 6.47
CA SER A 37 4.31 -21.42 6.44
C SER A 37 4.05 -20.52 5.22
N SER A 38 3.80 -21.11 4.04
CA SER A 38 3.46 -20.36 2.83
C SER A 38 2.16 -19.53 2.96
N ALA A 39 1.11 -20.11 3.54
CA ALA A 39 -0.14 -19.40 3.78
C ALA A 39 -0.02 -18.38 4.92
N ASP A 40 0.84 -18.65 5.91
CA ASP A 40 1.10 -17.73 7.01
C ASP A 40 1.89 -16.48 6.59
N ASP A 41 2.87 -16.65 5.70
CA ASP A 41 3.57 -15.53 5.07
C ASP A 41 2.57 -14.60 4.36
N LEU A 42 1.67 -15.17 3.54
CA LEU A 42 0.64 -14.41 2.84
C LEU A 42 -0.32 -13.73 3.82
N ARG A 43 -0.83 -14.46 4.82
CA ARG A 43 -1.71 -13.90 5.86
C ARG A 43 -1.06 -12.68 6.53
N SER A 44 0.19 -12.82 6.94
CA SER A 44 0.94 -11.77 7.65
C SER A 44 1.17 -10.55 6.78
N TRP A 45 1.56 -10.75 5.51
CA TRP A 45 1.81 -9.63 4.59
C TRP A 45 0.52 -8.94 4.15
N LEU A 46 -0.55 -9.69 3.91
CA LEU A 46 -1.87 -9.16 3.62
C LEU A 46 -2.38 -8.29 4.78
N ALA A 47 -2.30 -8.78 6.02
CA ALA A 47 -2.71 -8.03 7.20
C ALA A 47 -1.87 -6.74 7.41
N TYR A 48 -0.61 -6.73 6.98
CA TYR A 48 0.28 -5.57 7.17
C TYR A 48 0.07 -4.46 6.13
N GLY A 49 -0.26 -4.81 4.87
CA GLY A 49 -0.37 -3.80 3.81
C GLY A 49 -1.03 -4.28 2.53
N GLY A 50 -1.89 -5.30 2.64
CA GLY A 50 -2.62 -5.87 1.52
C GLY A 50 -1.72 -6.49 0.44
N VAL A 51 -2.28 -6.62 -0.76
CA VAL A 51 -1.62 -7.27 -1.91
C VAL A 51 -0.32 -6.55 -2.31
N ASN A 52 -0.27 -5.22 -2.18
CA ASN A 52 0.95 -4.46 -2.47
C ASN A 52 2.10 -4.84 -1.54
N HIS A 53 1.81 -5.10 -0.26
CA HIS A 53 2.83 -5.55 0.67
C HIS A 53 3.28 -7.00 0.38
N VAL A 54 2.35 -7.87 -0.03
CA VAL A 54 2.68 -9.22 -0.54
C VAL A 54 3.68 -9.12 -1.68
N LYS A 55 3.37 -8.35 -2.75
CA LYS A 55 4.26 -8.15 -3.90
C LYS A 55 5.64 -7.63 -3.46
N LYS A 56 5.68 -6.62 -2.57
CA LYS A 56 6.93 -6.06 -2.05
C LYS A 56 7.80 -7.08 -1.33
N GLN A 57 7.23 -7.87 -0.42
CA GLN A 57 7.98 -8.88 0.33
C GLN A 57 8.41 -10.03 -0.57
N PHE A 58 7.53 -10.45 -1.48
CA PHE A 58 7.83 -11.53 -2.39
C PHE A 58 8.92 -11.16 -3.39
N ASN A 59 8.89 -9.94 -3.94
CA ASN A 59 9.96 -9.40 -4.78
C ASN A 59 11.31 -9.35 -4.05
N ARG A 60 11.33 -9.04 -2.74
CA ARG A 60 12.56 -9.11 -1.94
C ARG A 60 13.09 -10.54 -1.84
N GLN A 61 12.22 -11.54 -1.68
CA GLN A 61 12.63 -12.94 -1.65
C GLN A 61 13.13 -13.41 -3.02
N MET A 62 12.41 -13.12 -4.10
CA MET A 62 12.82 -13.47 -5.46
C MET A 62 14.17 -12.84 -5.86
N LYS A 63 14.43 -11.60 -5.46
CA LYS A 63 15.74 -10.95 -5.67
C LYS A 63 16.88 -11.66 -4.93
N ARG A 64 16.63 -12.17 -3.71
CA ARG A 64 17.62 -12.98 -2.97
C ARG A 64 17.89 -14.31 -3.66
N CYS A 65 16.87 -14.92 -4.26
CA CYS A 65 16.98 -16.14 -5.07
C CYS A 65 17.51 -15.91 -6.49
N ARG A 66 17.86 -14.67 -6.87
CA ARG A 66 18.36 -14.30 -8.20
C ARG A 66 17.40 -14.67 -9.35
N CYS A 67 16.09 -14.62 -9.10
CA CYS A 67 15.11 -14.76 -10.16
C CYS A 67 15.27 -13.66 -11.22
N THR A 68 14.92 -13.96 -12.47
CA THR A 68 14.95 -12.98 -13.56
C THR A 68 13.87 -11.92 -13.39
N GLU A 69 14.10 -10.73 -13.95
CA GLU A 69 13.09 -9.65 -13.96
C GLU A 69 11.81 -10.08 -14.68
N GLU A 70 11.91 -10.91 -15.73
CA GLU A 70 10.74 -11.53 -16.38
C GLU A 70 9.94 -12.38 -15.42
N LYS A 71 10.60 -13.22 -14.61
CA LYS A 71 9.91 -14.07 -13.64
C LYS A 71 9.25 -13.25 -12.54
N ILE A 72 9.94 -12.22 -12.05
CA ILE A 72 9.41 -11.27 -11.08
C ILE A 72 8.16 -10.58 -11.64
N SER A 73 8.21 -10.13 -12.89
CA SER A 73 7.07 -9.52 -13.58
C SER A 73 5.90 -10.50 -13.73
N GLU A 74 6.15 -11.74 -14.16
CA GLU A 74 5.13 -12.80 -14.29
C GLU A 74 4.40 -13.04 -12.96
N VAL A 75 5.15 -13.14 -11.87
CA VAL A 75 4.60 -13.35 -10.53
C VAL A 75 3.79 -12.15 -10.04
N ASN A 76 4.27 -10.93 -10.29
CA ASN A 76 3.53 -9.72 -9.94
C ASN A 76 2.20 -9.62 -10.69
N ASN A 77 2.20 -9.90 -11.99
CA ASN A 77 0.98 -9.94 -12.80
C ASN A 77 0.01 -11.02 -12.29
N PHE A 78 0.54 -12.16 -11.83
CA PHE A 78 -0.30 -13.20 -11.25
C PHE A 78 -0.92 -12.79 -9.91
N PHE A 79 -0.22 -12.06 -9.05
CA PHE A 79 -0.83 -11.48 -7.84
C PHE A 79 -1.92 -10.46 -8.17
N ASP A 80 -1.73 -9.65 -9.21
CA ASP A 80 -2.76 -8.69 -9.65
C ASP A 80 -4.02 -9.43 -10.16
N GLN A 81 -3.82 -10.52 -10.91
CA GLN A 81 -4.91 -11.41 -11.31
C GLN A 81 -5.64 -12.01 -10.09
N LEU A 82 -4.91 -12.57 -9.12
CA LEU A 82 -5.50 -13.17 -7.91
C LEU A 82 -6.28 -12.14 -7.09
N ALA A 83 -5.79 -10.91 -6.99
CA ALA A 83 -6.48 -9.82 -6.32
C ALA A 83 -7.80 -9.49 -7.01
N GLN A 84 -7.82 -9.45 -8.34
CA GLN A 84 -9.03 -9.18 -9.10
C GLN A 84 -10.04 -10.32 -9.00
N GLU A 85 -9.60 -11.58 -9.07
CA GLU A 85 -10.45 -12.76 -8.91
C GLU A 85 -11.06 -12.87 -7.51
N ASN A 86 -10.35 -12.37 -6.48
CA ASN A 86 -10.80 -12.40 -5.08
C ASN A 86 -11.30 -11.03 -4.58
N ARG A 87 -11.63 -10.10 -5.48
CA ARG A 87 -11.96 -8.71 -5.14
C ARG A 87 -13.05 -8.60 -4.07
N SER A 88 -14.14 -9.36 -4.18
CA SER A 88 -15.23 -9.32 -3.19
C SER A 88 -14.76 -9.74 -1.79
N ARG A 89 -13.95 -10.80 -1.69
CA ARG A 89 -13.40 -11.27 -0.41
C ARG A 89 -12.44 -10.26 0.21
N ILE A 90 -11.63 -9.61 -0.62
CA ILE A 90 -10.72 -8.55 -0.16
C ILE A 90 -11.52 -7.36 0.36
N LEU A 91 -12.54 -6.90 -0.37
CA LEU A 91 -13.42 -5.81 0.05
C LEU A 91 -14.16 -6.11 1.36
N ASP A 92 -14.67 -7.33 1.52
CA ASP A 92 -15.29 -7.77 2.79
C ASP A 92 -14.30 -7.65 3.96
N LEU A 93 -13.08 -8.17 3.79
CA LEU A 93 -12.05 -8.14 4.81
C LEU A 93 -11.57 -6.71 5.11
N THR A 94 -11.56 -5.84 4.12
CA THR A 94 -11.25 -4.40 4.31
C THR A 94 -12.38 -3.71 5.08
N ALA A 95 -13.65 -3.97 4.75
CA ALA A 95 -14.80 -3.42 5.45
C ALA A 95 -14.85 -3.86 6.93
N GLU A 96 -14.40 -5.09 7.21
CA GLU A 96 -14.24 -5.62 8.57
C GLU A 96 -12.95 -5.13 9.28
N SER A 97 -12.17 -4.23 8.66
CA SER A 97 -10.88 -3.72 9.17
C SER A 97 -9.83 -4.81 9.45
N ILE A 98 -9.95 -5.96 8.78
CA ILE A 98 -8.99 -7.08 8.88
C ILE A 98 -7.83 -6.86 7.92
N LEU A 99 -8.13 -6.39 6.71
CA LEU A 99 -7.14 -5.89 5.76
C LEU A 99 -7.04 -4.37 5.83
N PRO A 100 -5.83 -3.80 5.68
CA PRO A 100 -5.68 -2.36 5.54
C PRO A 100 -6.23 -1.92 4.19
N GLU A 101 -6.94 -0.78 4.17
CA GLU A 101 -7.31 -0.10 2.93
C GLU A 101 -6.05 0.13 2.09
N THR A 102 -6.01 -0.41 0.86
CA THR A 102 -4.88 -0.12 -0.02
C THR A 102 -4.86 1.38 -0.33
N LYS A 103 -3.69 1.99 -0.57
CA LYS A 103 -3.60 3.42 -0.96
C LYS A 103 -4.57 3.76 -2.11
N GLN A 104 -4.68 2.86 -3.09
CA GLN A 104 -5.56 3.01 -4.25
C GLN A 104 -7.05 2.88 -3.89
N GLU A 105 -7.42 1.98 -2.98
CA GLU A 105 -8.79 1.91 -2.44
C GLU A 105 -9.13 3.10 -1.54
N TRP A 106 -8.16 3.61 -0.79
CA TRP A 106 -8.28 4.84 -0.02
C TRP A 106 -8.60 6.02 -0.94
N PHE A 107 -7.80 6.21 -2.00
CA PHE A 107 -8.04 7.25 -2.99
C PHE A 107 -9.42 7.08 -3.66
N SER A 108 -9.76 5.86 -4.06
CA SER A 108 -11.06 5.55 -4.69
C SER A 108 -12.26 5.81 -3.77
N THR A 109 -12.12 5.59 -2.46
CA THR A 109 -13.17 5.85 -1.46
C THR A 109 -13.50 7.33 -1.35
N TYR A 110 -12.49 8.19 -1.55
CA TYR A 110 -12.66 9.65 -1.58
C TYR A 110 -12.85 10.22 -2.99
N GLY A 111 -13.06 9.37 -4.00
CA GLY A 111 -13.26 9.80 -5.39
C GLY A 111 -12.01 10.41 -6.04
N LEU A 112 -10.83 10.12 -5.49
CA LEU A 112 -9.54 10.61 -5.98
C LEU A 112 -8.86 9.52 -6.83
N SER A 113 -8.31 9.90 -7.97
CA SER A 113 -7.33 9.07 -8.68
C SER A 113 -5.94 9.27 -8.07
N GLU A 114 -5.02 8.33 -8.33
CA GLU A 114 -3.62 8.47 -7.93
C GLU A 114 -2.98 9.72 -8.55
N THR A 115 -3.35 10.05 -9.78
CA THR A 115 -2.93 11.27 -10.49
C THR A 115 -3.44 12.55 -9.83
N ASP A 116 -4.67 12.54 -9.29
CA ASP A 116 -5.22 13.70 -8.56
C ASP A 116 -4.42 13.96 -7.28
N VAL A 117 -4.06 12.88 -6.59
CA VAL A 117 -3.23 12.95 -5.38
C VAL A 117 -1.82 13.45 -5.73
N GLU A 118 -1.22 12.94 -6.80
CA GLU A 118 0.08 13.43 -7.29
C GLU A 118 0.04 14.91 -7.66
N ASP A 119 -1.01 15.38 -8.34
CA ASP A 119 -1.17 16.81 -8.67
C ASP A 119 -1.27 17.67 -7.41
N ILE A 120 -2.09 17.27 -6.43
CA ILE A 120 -2.19 17.94 -5.13
C ILE A 120 -0.82 18.00 -4.44
N PHE A 121 -0.07 16.90 -4.43
CA PHE A 121 1.30 16.88 -3.89
C PHE A 121 2.22 17.84 -4.64
N MET A 122 2.20 17.84 -5.97
CA MET A 122 3.04 18.71 -6.79
C MET A 122 2.73 20.19 -6.59
N ARG A 123 1.47 20.54 -6.37
CA ARG A 123 1.05 21.91 -6.03
C ARG A 123 1.55 22.32 -4.64
N MET A 124 1.44 21.43 -3.64
CA MET A 124 2.02 21.67 -2.31
C MET A 124 3.55 21.83 -2.36
N LEU A 125 4.25 21.03 -3.18
CA LEU A 125 5.70 21.15 -3.39
C LEU A 125 6.10 22.50 -4.00
N LYS A 126 5.23 23.11 -4.81
CA LYS A 126 5.42 24.46 -5.38
C LYS A 126 5.07 25.59 -4.40
N GLY A 127 4.68 25.26 -3.17
CA GLY A 127 4.26 26.22 -2.14
C GLY A 127 2.80 26.63 -2.23
N GLU A 128 1.99 25.98 -3.07
CA GLU A 128 0.55 26.24 -3.09
C GLU A 128 -0.14 25.61 -1.87
N ARG A 129 -1.27 26.21 -1.48
CA ARG A 129 -2.06 25.79 -0.32
C ARG A 129 -3.48 25.38 -0.78
N PRO A 130 -3.62 24.23 -1.46
CA PRO A 130 -4.81 23.86 -2.21
C PRO A 130 -6.07 23.65 -1.35
N PHE A 131 -5.93 23.60 -0.02
CA PHE A 131 -7.02 23.34 0.91
C PHE A 131 -7.49 24.58 1.69
N GLU A 132 -6.88 25.76 1.49
CA GLU A 132 -7.23 26.97 2.26
C GLU A 132 -8.69 27.38 2.08
N ASP A 133 -9.15 27.47 0.83
CA ASP A 133 -10.54 27.86 0.53
C ASP A 133 -11.56 26.89 1.16
N TRP A 134 -11.22 25.60 1.19
CA TRP A 134 -12.03 24.60 1.86
C TRP A 134 -12.01 24.80 3.39
N MET A 135 -10.85 25.00 4.00
CA MET A 135 -10.74 25.25 5.44
C MET A 135 -11.48 26.54 5.86
N TYR A 136 -11.38 27.61 5.08
CA TYR A 136 -12.14 28.84 5.32
C TYR A 136 -13.65 28.61 5.25
N SER A 137 -14.13 27.90 4.23
CA SER A 137 -15.56 27.59 4.10
C SER A 137 -16.09 26.67 5.22
N HIS A 138 -15.21 26.00 5.97
CA HIS A 138 -15.54 25.16 7.11
C HIS A 138 -15.24 25.82 8.47
N GLY A 139 -14.97 27.14 8.47
CA GLY A 139 -14.89 27.95 9.69
C GLY A 139 -13.54 27.90 10.41
N TYR A 140 -12.50 27.37 9.78
CA TYR A 140 -11.15 27.41 10.34
C TYR A 140 -10.61 28.84 10.34
N SER A 141 -10.00 29.24 11.45
CA SER A 141 -9.31 30.53 11.56
C SER A 141 -7.96 30.52 10.87
N ASN A 142 -7.44 31.69 10.49
CA ASN A 142 -6.08 31.85 9.93
C ASN A 142 -5.01 31.16 10.81
N LYS A 143 -5.19 31.19 12.14
CA LYS A 143 -4.26 30.58 13.08
C LYS A 143 -4.27 29.05 12.96
N GLU A 144 -5.46 28.44 12.91
CA GLU A 144 -5.60 26.98 12.77
C GLU A 144 -5.09 26.49 11.42
N ILE A 145 -5.37 27.23 10.35
CA ILE A 145 -4.87 26.91 9.00
C ILE A 145 -3.33 26.96 8.98
N GLN A 146 -2.72 27.97 9.59
CA GLN A 146 -1.26 28.06 9.69
C GLN A 146 -0.66 26.91 10.50
N GLU A 147 -1.31 26.52 11.61
CA GLU A 147 -0.87 25.38 12.42
C GLU A 147 -0.93 24.07 11.64
N ILE A 148 -1.99 23.85 10.86
CA ILE A 148 -2.14 22.67 9.98
C ILE A 148 -1.02 22.64 8.94
N TYR A 149 -0.77 23.73 8.22
CA TYR A 149 0.31 23.75 7.23
C TYR A 149 1.70 23.63 7.84
N ASN A 150 1.93 24.17 9.05
CA ASN A 150 3.19 23.93 9.77
C ASN A 150 3.41 22.44 10.06
N VAL A 151 2.36 21.68 10.40
CA VAL A 151 2.46 20.23 10.59
C VAL A 151 2.77 19.52 9.28
N VAL A 152 2.07 19.89 8.20
CA VAL A 152 2.28 19.32 6.86
C VAL A 152 3.70 19.60 6.36
N ASP A 153 4.15 20.85 6.42
CA ASP A 153 5.50 21.24 5.98
C ASP A 153 6.59 20.53 6.79
N ASN A 154 6.43 20.43 8.11
CA ASN A 154 7.36 19.68 8.96
C ASN A 154 7.42 18.19 8.61
N PHE A 155 6.28 17.59 8.27
CA PHE A 155 6.23 16.21 7.81
C PHE A 155 6.98 16.06 6.49
N LEU A 156 6.70 16.92 5.50
CA LEU A 156 7.34 16.89 4.18
C LEU A 156 8.86 17.09 4.28
N LEU A 157 9.33 18.01 5.13
CA LEU A 157 10.76 18.22 5.41
C LEU A 157 11.42 16.98 6.04
N LYS A 158 10.81 16.39 7.08
CA LYS A 158 11.37 15.20 7.75
C LYS A 158 11.47 14.00 6.82
N THR A 159 10.57 13.89 5.87
CA THR A 159 10.56 12.80 4.87
C THR A 159 11.48 13.06 3.67
N GLY A 160 12.13 14.24 3.59
CA GLY A 160 13.02 14.60 2.49
C GLY A 160 12.30 14.85 1.16
N ILE A 161 11.00 15.12 1.22
CA ILE A 161 10.14 15.36 0.04
C ILE A 161 10.26 16.81 -0.44
N ILE A 162 10.41 17.75 0.48
CA ILE A 162 10.82 19.14 0.20
C ILE A 162 12.21 19.40 0.76
N VAL A 163 13.01 20.16 0.01
CA VAL A 163 14.28 20.71 0.48
C VAL A 163 13.99 22.02 1.19
N PRO A 164 14.56 22.29 2.39
CA PRO A 164 14.36 23.58 3.05
C PRO A 164 14.81 24.72 2.12
N PRO A 165 14.08 25.85 2.08
CA PRO A 165 14.44 26.96 1.23
C PRO A 165 15.86 27.46 1.56
N GLU A 166 16.64 27.74 0.51
CA GLU A 166 18.06 28.13 0.56
C GLU A 166 18.36 29.36 1.44
N SER A 167 17.32 30.11 1.84
CA SER A 167 17.41 31.24 2.77
C SER A 167 17.78 30.86 4.21
N SER A 168 17.93 29.58 4.54
CA SER A 168 18.37 29.10 5.86
C SER A 168 19.91 28.95 5.99
N LEU A 169 20.68 29.22 4.93
CA LEU A 169 22.15 29.10 4.90
C LEU A 169 22.91 30.42 5.08
N LEU A 170 22.22 31.50 5.45
CA LEU A 170 22.85 32.77 5.82
C LEU A 170 22.52 33.12 7.28
N HIS A 171 23.16 32.41 8.21
CA HIS A 171 23.49 32.94 9.54
C HIS A 171 24.72 32.23 10.11
#